data_AF-A0A8C4XE51-F1
#
_entry.id   AF-A0A8C4XE51-F1
#
_cell.length_a   1.000
_cell.length_b   1.000
_cell.length_c   1.000
_cell.angle_alpha   90.00
_cell.angle_beta   90.00
_cell.angle_gamma   90.00
#
_symmetry.space_group_name_H-M   'P 1'
#
loop_
_entity.id
_entity.type
_entity.pdbx_description
1 polymer ?
#
loop_
_entity_poly.entity_id
_entity_poly.type
_entity_poly.pdbx_seq_one_letter_code
_entity_poly.pdbx_strand_id
1 'polypeptide(L)'
;KSTSSEEEEEEEEEEEEEEEEEEEEEEDAVPDEGFMGIAPLLQAHHAMEKMEEFVHKVWEGRWRVIPHDVLPDWLKDNDYLLHGHRPPMPSFRACFKSIFRIHTETGNIWTHLLGCLFFLCLGVFYMFRPNISFVAPVQEKVVIGMFFLGAILCLSFSWLFHTVYCHSEGVSRVFSKLDYSGIAFLIMGSFVPWLYYSFYCSPQPCFIYLMVICVLGISCITVSQWDRFATPQYRGVRAGEFIIIIIVVVFFVFFCFF
;
A
#
# COMPACT_ATOMS: atom_id res chain seq x y z
N LYS A 1 4.25 -75.04 11.07
CA LYS A 1 2.92 -74.60 10.58
C LYS A 1 2.83 -73.08 10.69
N SER A 2 3.89 -72.40 10.24
CA SER A 2 4.09 -70.95 10.24
C SER A 2 5.02 -70.57 9.07
N THR A 3 4.92 -71.32 7.98
CA THR A 3 5.77 -71.19 6.79
C THR A 3 4.94 -71.46 5.53
N SER A 4 3.60 -71.47 5.65
CA SER A 4 2.68 -71.55 4.50
C SER A 4 1.63 -70.44 4.56
N SER A 5 1.78 -69.49 5.49
CA SER A 5 0.97 -68.27 5.57
C SER A 5 1.78 -67.04 5.19
N GLU A 6 3.11 -67.17 5.03
CA GLU A 6 3.99 -66.13 4.49
C GLU A 6 4.15 -66.29 2.96
N GLU A 7 4.09 -67.53 2.43
CA GLU A 7 4.08 -67.79 0.98
C GLU A 7 2.73 -67.46 0.31
N GLU A 8 1.61 -67.50 1.05
CA GLU A 8 0.29 -67.08 0.53
C GLU A 8 0.13 -65.54 0.54
N GLU A 9 0.84 -64.81 1.42
CA GLU A 9 0.84 -63.34 1.43
C GLU A 9 1.77 -62.74 0.35
N GLU A 10 2.87 -63.43 -0.01
CA GLU A 10 3.77 -62.99 -1.11
C GLU A 10 3.15 -63.25 -2.51
N GLU A 11 2.33 -64.29 -2.69
CA GLU A 11 1.62 -64.54 -3.96
C GLU A 11 0.43 -63.58 -4.19
N GLU A 12 -0.24 -63.10 -3.12
CA GLU A 12 -1.30 -62.07 -3.24
C GLU A 12 -0.73 -60.67 -3.51
N GLU A 13 0.48 -60.33 -3.03
CA GLU A 13 1.15 -59.05 -3.34
C GLU A 13 1.69 -59.02 -4.78
N GLU A 14 2.14 -60.15 -5.37
CA GLU A 14 2.58 -60.20 -6.78
C GLU A 14 1.40 -60.13 -7.77
N GLU A 15 0.22 -60.67 -7.43
CA GLU A 15 -0.99 -60.53 -8.27
C GLU A 15 -1.60 -59.11 -8.24
N GLU A 16 -1.51 -58.38 -7.10
CA GLU A 16 -1.92 -56.96 -7.02
C GLU A 16 -0.96 -56.02 -7.77
N GLU A 17 0.36 -56.30 -7.79
CA GLU A 17 1.32 -55.52 -8.59
C GLU A 17 1.16 -55.74 -10.11
N GLU A 18 0.81 -56.97 -10.56
CA GLU A 18 0.53 -57.23 -11.99
C GLU A 18 -0.81 -56.60 -12.46
N GLU A 19 -1.85 -56.54 -11.60
CA GLU A 19 -3.10 -55.84 -11.92
C GLU A 19 -2.93 -54.29 -11.94
N GLU A 20 -2.09 -53.71 -11.07
CA GLU A 20 -1.76 -52.27 -11.12
C GLU A 20 -0.89 -51.91 -12.34
N GLU A 21 0.03 -52.78 -12.80
CA GLU A 21 0.80 -52.57 -14.03
C GLU A 21 -0.05 -52.73 -15.31
N GLU A 22 -1.04 -53.65 -15.32
CA GLU A 22 -1.99 -53.76 -16.45
C GLU A 22 -2.99 -52.57 -16.50
N GLU A 23 -3.40 -52.01 -15.34
CA GLU A 23 -4.22 -50.78 -15.31
C GLU A 23 -3.43 -49.52 -15.71
N GLU A 24 -2.11 -49.44 -15.41
CA GLU A 24 -1.24 -48.36 -15.91
C GLU A 24 -0.95 -48.48 -17.43
N GLU A 25 -0.88 -49.70 -17.99
CA GLU A 25 -0.71 -49.89 -19.44
C GLU A 25 -2.00 -49.67 -20.25
N GLU A 26 -3.20 -49.88 -19.68
CA GLU A 26 -4.48 -49.61 -20.38
C GLU A 26 -4.88 -48.12 -20.40
N GLU A 27 -4.41 -47.26 -19.48
CA GLU A 27 -4.68 -45.80 -19.55
C GLU A 27 -3.93 -45.09 -20.69
N ASP A 28 -2.90 -45.72 -21.29
CA ASP A 28 -2.08 -45.15 -22.35
C ASP A 28 -2.53 -45.52 -23.79
N ALA A 29 -3.64 -46.23 -23.96
CA ALA A 29 -4.12 -46.68 -25.28
C ALA A 29 -5.30 -45.87 -25.84
N VAL A 30 -5.08 -44.60 -26.23
CA VAL A 30 -6.02 -43.82 -27.06
C VAL A 30 -5.54 -43.78 -28.51
N PRO A 31 -6.36 -44.16 -29.51
CA PRO A 31 -5.92 -44.29 -30.90
C PRO A 31 -5.71 -42.93 -31.59
N ASP A 32 -4.62 -42.86 -32.34
CA ASP A 32 -4.16 -41.73 -33.16
C ASP A 32 -5.09 -41.47 -34.37
N GLU A 33 -5.83 -40.36 -34.35
CA GLU A 33 -6.32 -39.69 -35.56
C GLU A 33 -6.52 -38.18 -35.27
N GLY A 34 -5.48 -37.36 -35.49
CA GLY A 34 -5.68 -35.95 -35.91
C GLY A 34 -5.47 -34.78 -34.92
N PHE A 35 -4.73 -34.94 -33.81
CA PHE A 35 -4.51 -33.86 -32.82
C PHE A 35 -3.03 -33.51 -32.56
N MET A 36 -2.13 -33.68 -33.55
CA MET A 36 -0.68 -33.59 -33.34
C MET A 36 -0.09 -32.15 -33.28
N GLY A 37 -0.88 -31.14 -32.90
CA GLY A 37 -0.44 -29.72 -32.93
C GLY A 37 -0.57 -28.93 -31.63
N ILE A 38 -1.38 -29.39 -30.66
CA ILE A 38 -1.79 -28.55 -29.51
C ILE A 38 -1.10 -28.99 -28.21
N ALA A 39 -0.86 -30.28 -28.00
CA ALA A 39 -0.20 -30.79 -26.79
C ALA A 39 1.23 -30.25 -26.58
N PRO A 40 2.12 -30.22 -27.60
CA PRO A 40 3.46 -29.65 -27.45
C PRO A 40 3.44 -28.14 -27.16
N LEU A 41 2.43 -27.44 -27.70
CA LEU A 41 2.25 -26.00 -27.53
C LEU A 41 1.74 -25.67 -26.12
N LEU A 42 0.84 -26.49 -25.58
CA LEU A 42 0.34 -26.36 -24.20
C LEU A 42 1.44 -26.68 -23.18
N GLN A 43 2.24 -27.71 -23.42
CA GLN A 43 3.37 -28.07 -22.57
C GLN A 43 4.47 -27.00 -22.61
N ALA A 44 4.75 -26.43 -23.79
CA ALA A 44 5.66 -25.28 -23.92
C ALA A 44 5.12 -24.05 -23.19
N HIS A 45 3.80 -23.79 -23.25
CA HIS A 45 3.17 -22.69 -22.53
C HIS A 45 3.28 -22.86 -21.01
N HIS A 46 2.98 -24.05 -20.47
CA HIS A 46 3.16 -24.37 -19.05
C HIS A 46 4.63 -24.28 -18.61
N ALA A 47 5.58 -24.73 -19.46
CA ALA A 47 7.00 -24.62 -19.18
C ALA A 47 7.47 -23.15 -19.17
N MET A 48 6.94 -22.33 -20.08
CA MET A 48 7.17 -20.88 -20.09
C MET A 48 6.62 -20.20 -18.85
N GLU A 49 5.40 -20.54 -18.43
CA GLU A 49 4.77 -19.98 -17.23
C GLU A 49 5.55 -20.35 -15.96
N LYS A 50 6.00 -21.60 -15.81
CA LYS A 50 6.88 -22.02 -14.71
C LYS A 50 8.25 -21.35 -14.74
N MET A 51 8.82 -21.16 -15.93
CA MET A 51 10.07 -20.43 -16.11
C MET A 51 9.91 -18.96 -15.73
N GLU A 52 8.79 -18.33 -16.09
CA GLU A 52 8.45 -16.97 -15.72
C GLU A 52 8.27 -16.84 -14.20
N GLU A 53 7.56 -17.77 -13.55
CA GLU A 53 7.46 -17.83 -12.09
C GLU A 53 8.81 -18.03 -11.40
N PHE A 54 9.66 -18.91 -11.93
CA PHE A 54 10.99 -19.16 -11.38
C PHE A 54 11.89 -17.93 -11.53
N VAL A 55 11.89 -17.29 -12.71
CA VAL A 55 12.60 -16.04 -12.96
C VAL A 55 12.09 -14.95 -12.03
N HIS A 56 10.77 -14.83 -11.84
CA HIS A 56 10.18 -13.92 -10.87
C HIS A 56 10.67 -14.19 -9.45
N LYS A 57 10.63 -15.45 -8.97
CA LYS A 57 11.14 -15.84 -7.64
C LYS A 57 12.64 -15.59 -7.46
N VAL A 58 13.45 -15.83 -8.49
CA VAL A 58 14.90 -15.56 -8.46
C VAL A 58 15.18 -14.06 -8.48
N TRP A 59 14.40 -13.29 -9.24
CA TRP A 59 14.50 -11.83 -9.33
C TRP A 59 14.06 -11.13 -8.04
N GLU A 60 13.00 -11.63 -7.37
CA GLU A 60 12.57 -11.20 -6.03
C GLU A 60 13.71 -11.27 -5.00
N GLY A 61 14.64 -12.22 -5.17
CA GLY A 61 15.83 -12.36 -4.33
C GLY A 61 17.01 -11.46 -4.70
N ARG A 62 17.10 -10.93 -5.94
CA ARG A 62 18.34 -10.35 -6.49
C ARG A 62 18.14 -9.10 -7.38
N TRP A 63 17.10 -8.30 -7.16
CA TRP A 63 16.97 -7.04 -7.91
C TRP A 63 18.14 -6.07 -7.63
N ARG A 64 18.57 -5.32 -8.65
CA ARG A 64 19.58 -4.25 -8.55
C ARG A 64 18.92 -2.91 -8.84
N VAL A 65 19.50 -1.84 -8.29
CA VAL A 65 19.05 -0.49 -8.62
C VAL A 65 19.33 -0.17 -10.08
N ILE A 66 18.44 0.60 -10.70
CA ILE A 66 18.51 0.98 -12.11
C ILE A 66 18.66 2.50 -12.26
N PRO A 67 19.26 2.97 -13.38
CA PRO A 67 19.33 4.40 -13.70
C PRO A 67 17.95 4.95 -14.13
N HIS A 68 17.79 6.27 -14.12
CA HIS A 68 16.50 6.95 -14.35
C HIS A 68 15.99 6.84 -15.80
N ASP A 69 16.89 6.83 -16.77
CA ASP A 69 16.60 6.75 -18.20
C ASP A 69 15.82 5.50 -18.59
N VAL A 70 16.14 4.36 -17.94
CA VAL A 70 15.50 3.06 -18.20
C VAL A 70 14.21 2.83 -17.39
N LEU A 71 13.78 3.79 -16.57
CA LEU A 71 12.53 3.66 -15.81
C LEU A 71 11.31 3.71 -16.76
N PRO A 72 10.23 2.98 -16.43
CA PRO A 72 8.94 3.23 -17.07
C PRO A 72 8.40 4.59 -16.67
N ASP A 73 7.59 5.20 -17.54
CA ASP A 73 7.19 6.62 -17.40
C ASP A 73 6.44 6.93 -16.09
N TRP A 74 5.67 5.98 -15.56
CA TRP A 74 4.95 6.14 -14.29
C TRP A 74 5.87 6.13 -13.05
N LEU A 75 7.14 5.70 -13.18
CA LEU A 75 8.17 5.78 -12.14
C LEU A 75 9.09 7.00 -12.31
N LYS A 76 9.02 7.73 -13.43
CA LYS A 76 9.82 8.92 -13.71
C LYS A 76 9.17 10.17 -13.11
N ASP A 77 9.23 10.32 -11.79
CA ASP A 77 8.73 11.53 -11.13
C ASP A 77 9.76 12.68 -11.12
N ASN A 78 11.05 12.37 -10.94
CA ASN A 78 12.08 13.40 -10.77
C ASN A 78 13.38 13.10 -11.53
N ASP A 79 13.55 13.77 -12.67
CA ASP A 79 14.69 13.64 -13.57
C ASP A 79 16.04 14.06 -12.94
N TYR A 80 16.04 14.76 -11.80
CA TYR A 80 17.26 15.10 -11.07
C TYR A 80 17.85 13.90 -10.28
N LEU A 81 17.06 12.85 -10.05
CA LEU A 81 17.52 11.62 -9.42
C LEU A 81 18.00 10.66 -10.50
N LEU A 82 19.31 10.66 -10.79
CA LEU A 82 19.85 9.94 -11.94
C LEU A 82 19.99 8.41 -11.73
N HIS A 83 20.22 7.97 -10.48
CA HIS A 83 20.52 6.57 -10.15
C HIS A 83 19.88 6.15 -8.82
N GLY A 84 19.87 4.84 -8.55
CA GLY A 84 19.44 4.29 -7.26
C GLY A 84 17.95 3.90 -7.22
N HIS A 85 17.29 3.83 -8.38
CA HIS A 85 15.86 3.53 -8.46
C HIS A 85 15.58 2.05 -8.36
N ARG A 86 14.42 1.70 -7.80
CA ARG A 86 13.92 0.33 -7.81
C ARG A 86 13.35 -0.01 -9.18
N PRO A 87 13.63 -1.21 -9.73
CA PRO A 87 12.92 -1.68 -10.92
C PRO A 87 11.44 -1.93 -10.59
N PRO A 88 10.57 -2.01 -11.61
CA PRO A 88 9.21 -2.48 -11.41
C PRO A 88 9.23 -3.91 -10.86
N MET A 89 8.57 -4.11 -9.72
CA MET A 89 8.54 -5.37 -8.98
C MET A 89 7.08 -5.70 -8.62
N PRO A 90 6.36 -6.49 -9.45
CA PRO A 90 4.94 -6.80 -9.24
C PRO A 90 4.73 -7.82 -8.11
N SER A 91 5.37 -7.60 -6.96
CA SER A 91 5.32 -8.43 -5.77
C SER A 91 5.37 -7.54 -4.54
N PHE A 92 4.26 -7.48 -3.79
CA PHE A 92 4.20 -6.76 -2.53
C PHE A 92 5.30 -7.22 -1.56
N ARG A 93 5.58 -8.53 -1.52
CA ARG A 93 6.63 -9.07 -0.65
C ARG A 93 8.00 -8.47 -0.98
N ALA A 94 8.33 -8.33 -2.26
CA ALA A 94 9.57 -7.68 -2.69
C ALA A 94 9.59 -6.18 -2.34
N CYS A 95 8.46 -5.47 -2.52
CA CYS A 95 8.29 -4.07 -2.12
C CYS A 95 8.52 -3.87 -0.61
N PHE A 96 7.87 -4.65 0.26
CA PHE A 96 8.06 -4.55 1.71
C PHE A 96 9.46 -4.96 2.14
N LYS A 97 10.07 -5.97 1.51
CA LYS A 97 11.47 -6.35 1.77
C LYS A 97 12.45 -5.23 1.37
N SER A 98 12.08 -4.38 0.40
CA SER A 98 12.92 -3.26 -0.02
C SER A 98 13.09 -2.15 1.02
N ILE A 99 12.22 -2.07 2.05
CA ILE A 99 12.33 -1.11 3.16
C ILE A 99 13.72 -1.18 3.83
N PHE A 100 14.31 -2.37 3.90
CA PHE A 100 15.63 -2.61 4.49
C PHE A 100 16.78 -2.54 3.47
N ARG A 101 16.53 -2.05 2.25
CA ARG A 101 17.55 -1.82 1.21
C ARG A 101 17.70 -0.33 0.95
N ILE A 102 18.87 0.04 0.42
CA ILE A 102 19.20 1.43 0.07
C ILE A 102 18.77 1.69 -1.38
N HIS A 103 17.91 2.67 -1.58
CA HIS A 103 17.41 3.17 -2.85
C HIS A 103 16.84 4.59 -2.67
N THR A 104 16.40 5.24 -3.75
CA THR A 104 15.85 6.61 -3.74
C THR A 104 14.71 6.80 -2.74
N GLU A 105 13.81 5.82 -2.63
CA GLU A 105 12.65 5.88 -1.71
C GLU A 105 12.95 5.53 -0.24
N THR A 106 14.16 5.11 0.13
CA THR A 106 14.45 4.65 1.51
C THR A 106 14.19 5.77 2.53
N GLY A 107 14.62 6.99 2.23
CA GLY A 107 14.37 8.15 3.10
C GLY A 107 12.89 8.43 3.29
N ASN A 108 12.12 8.48 2.19
CA ASN A 108 10.68 8.75 2.20
C ASN A 108 9.90 7.72 3.04
N ILE A 109 10.25 6.44 2.92
CA ILE A 109 9.64 5.37 3.71
C ILE A 109 9.95 5.56 5.20
N TRP A 110 11.23 5.68 5.56
CA TRP A 110 11.65 5.68 6.97
C TRP A 110 11.21 6.93 7.73
N THR A 111 11.21 8.11 7.11
CA THR A 111 10.75 9.34 7.76
C THR A 111 9.27 9.27 8.13
N HIS A 112 8.42 8.81 7.21
CA HIS A 112 6.99 8.68 7.46
C HIS A 112 6.64 7.48 8.35
N LEU A 113 7.36 6.36 8.23
CA LEU A 113 7.16 5.19 9.09
C LEU A 113 7.51 5.49 10.55
N LEU A 114 8.67 6.10 10.81
CA LEU A 114 9.07 6.51 12.16
C LEU A 114 8.14 7.59 12.71
N GLY A 115 7.72 8.54 11.87
CA GLY A 115 6.71 9.53 12.24
C GLY A 115 5.38 8.88 12.65
N CYS A 116 4.90 7.89 11.88
CA CYS A 116 3.68 7.17 12.17
C CYS A 116 3.74 6.49 13.55
N LEU A 117 4.83 5.76 13.82
CA LEU A 117 5.05 5.12 15.13
C LEU A 117 5.13 6.14 16.26
N PHE A 118 5.79 7.28 16.04
CA PHE A 118 5.87 8.35 17.02
C PHE A 118 4.48 8.92 17.37
N PHE A 119 3.68 9.29 16.36
CA PHE A 119 2.34 9.84 16.60
C PHE A 119 1.37 8.80 17.16
N LEU A 120 1.51 7.53 16.81
CA LEU A 120 0.75 6.44 17.41
C LEU A 120 1.06 6.31 18.91
N CYS A 121 2.34 6.20 19.28
CA CYS A 121 2.76 6.12 20.68
C CYS A 121 2.32 7.37 21.47
N LEU A 122 2.50 8.55 20.89
CA LEU A 122 2.12 9.82 21.51
C LEU A 122 0.59 9.92 21.70
N GLY A 123 -0.19 9.51 20.69
CA GLY A 123 -1.65 9.49 20.76
C GLY A 123 -2.18 8.52 21.81
N VAL A 124 -1.62 7.31 21.86
CA VAL A 124 -1.95 6.32 22.90
C VAL A 124 -1.61 6.88 24.29
N PHE A 125 -0.41 7.42 24.48
CA PHE A 125 -0.01 8.05 25.74
C PHE A 125 -0.95 9.18 26.15
N TYR A 126 -1.36 10.04 25.20
CA TYR A 126 -2.32 11.12 25.45
C TYR A 126 -3.69 10.58 25.92
N MET A 127 -4.20 9.53 25.29
CA MET A 127 -5.49 8.92 25.67
C MET A 127 -5.48 8.35 27.09
N PHE A 128 -4.33 7.84 27.53
CA PHE A 128 -4.13 7.31 28.89
C PHE A 128 -3.83 8.37 29.96
N ARG A 129 -3.72 9.65 29.61
CA ARG A 129 -3.58 10.73 30.61
C ARG A 129 -4.78 10.75 31.56
N PRO A 130 -4.55 10.97 32.87
CA PRO A 130 -5.61 10.91 33.87
C PRO A 130 -6.62 12.04 33.67
N ASN A 131 -7.92 11.72 33.81
CA ASN A 131 -9.01 12.65 33.52
C ASN A 131 -9.01 13.91 34.39
N ILE A 132 -8.38 13.87 35.57
CA ILE A 132 -8.23 15.03 36.47
C ILE A 132 -7.43 16.18 35.84
N SER A 133 -6.67 15.93 34.77
CA SER A 133 -5.90 16.95 34.05
C SER A 133 -6.72 17.73 33.02
N PHE A 134 -8.00 17.39 32.82
CA PHE A 134 -8.86 17.96 31.79
C PHE A 134 -10.15 18.52 32.41
N VAL A 135 -10.68 19.59 31.82
CA VAL A 135 -11.96 20.20 32.25
C VAL A 135 -13.13 19.37 31.73
N ALA A 136 -13.05 18.93 30.47
CA ALA A 136 -14.03 18.07 29.81
C ALA A 136 -13.31 16.86 29.18
N PRO A 137 -12.95 15.82 29.97
CA PRO A 137 -12.02 14.78 29.55
C PRO A 137 -12.43 14.04 28.28
N VAL A 138 -13.73 13.76 28.09
CA VAL A 138 -14.22 13.07 26.89
C VAL A 138 -14.08 13.96 25.65
N GLN A 139 -14.56 15.21 25.73
CA GLN A 139 -14.53 16.13 24.60
C GLN A 139 -13.10 16.49 24.19
N GLU A 140 -12.26 16.85 25.17
CA GLU A 140 -10.86 17.20 24.92
C GLU A 140 -10.07 16.04 24.30
N LYS A 141 -10.30 14.80 24.76
CA LYS A 141 -9.70 13.60 24.17
C LYS A 141 -10.21 13.32 22.76
N VAL A 142 -11.50 13.54 22.48
CA VAL A 142 -12.05 13.36 21.13
C VAL A 142 -11.44 14.37 20.15
N VAL A 143 -11.40 15.67 20.51
CA VAL A 143 -10.88 16.70 19.58
C VAL A 143 -9.39 16.51 19.28
N ILE A 144 -8.59 16.16 20.27
CA ILE A 144 -7.17 15.84 20.06
C ILE A 144 -7.00 14.48 19.37
N GLY A 145 -7.89 13.52 19.64
CA GLY A 145 -7.93 12.25 18.94
C GLY A 145 -8.14 12.39 17.44
N MET A 146 -8.96 13.35 16.99
CA MET A 146 -9.15 13.63 15.56
C MET A 146 -7.84 14.11 14.89
N PHE A 147 -7.03 14.91 15.58
CA PHE A 147 -5.70 15.29 15.10
C PHE A 147 -4.78 14.07 14.97
N PHE A 148 -4.70 13.24 16.01
CA PHE A 148 -3.87 12.02 15.97
C PHE A 148 -4.33 11.06 14.87
N LEU A 149 -5.64 10.89 14.69
CA LEU A 149 -6.20 10.07 13.61
C LEU A 149 -5.76 10.59 12.23
N GLY A 150 -5.90 11.90 11.99
CA GLY A 150 -5.46 12.53 10.74
C GLY A 150 -3.96 12.36 10.48
N ALA A 151 -3.13 12.57 11.51
CA ALA A 151 -1.68 12.40 11.42
C ALA A 151 -1.27 10.95 11.14
N ILE A 152 -1.85 9.99 11.85
CA ILE A 152 -1.54 8.56 11.66
C ILE A 152 -1.99 8.10 10.28
N LEU A 153 -3.17 8.48 9.80
CA LEU A 153 -3.64 8.14 8.45
C LEU A 153 -2.74 8.73 7.38
N CYS A 154 -2.40 10.02 7.48
CA CYS A 154 -1.51 10.70 6.53
C CYS A 154 -0.16 10.01 6.42
N LEU A 155 0.50 9.78 7.55
CA LEU A 155 1.82 9.15 7.58
C LEU A 155 1.74 7.69 7.11
N SER A 156 0.67 6.98 7.46
CA SER A 156 0.43 5.59 7.04
C SER A 156 0.28 5.45 5.54
N PHE A 157 -0.59 6.26 4.92
CA PHE A 157 -0.76 6.23 3.47
C PHE A 157 0.53 6.59 2.74
N SER A 158 1.31 7.53 3.28
CA SER A 158 2.57 7.95 2.68
C SER A 158 3.65 6.86 2.70
N TRP A 159 3.98 6.29 3.87
CA TRP A 159 5.02 5.26 3.92
C TRP A 159 4.60 3.99 3.15
N LEU A 160 3.31 3.65 3.14
CA LEU A 160 2.77 2.56 2.33
C LEU A 160 2.94 2.85 0.84
N PHE A 161 2.54 4.04 0.38
CA PHE A 161 2.72 4.46 -1.01
C PHE A 161 4.17 4.35 -1.44
N HIS A 162 5.10 4.98 -0.72
CA HIS A 162 6.52 4.91 -1.04
C HIS A 162 7.07 3.47 -0.99
N THR A 163 6.53 2.60 -0.13
CA THR A 163 6.91 1.18 -0.11
C THR A 163 6.49 0.46 -1.38
N VAL A 164 5.23 0.60 -1.80
CA VAL A 164 4.65 -0.10 -2.96
C VAL A 164 4.76 0.68 -4.26
N TYR A 165 5.43 1.83 -4.25
CA TYR A 165 5.56 2.73 -5.39
C TYR A 165 6.12 2.04 -6.63
N CYS A 166 7.02 1.05 -6.47
CA CYS A 166 7.60 0.31 -7.59
C CYS A 166 6.82 -0.95 -8.00
N HIS A 167 5.60 -1.18 -7.51
CA HIS A 167 4.88 -2.43 -7.74
C HIS A 167 4.40 -2.59 -9.19
N SER A 168 3.40 -1.79 -9.54
CA SER A 168 2.80 -1.71 -10.88
C SER A 168 2.11 -0.36 -11.01
N GLU A 169 1.83 0.07 -12.24
CA GLU A 169 1.21 1.37 -12.49
C GLU A 169 -0.14 1.54 -11.76
N GLY A 170 -0.98 0.50 -11.76
CA GLY A 170 -2.28 0.52 -11.07
C GLY A 170 -2.14 0.68 -9.56
N VAL A 171 -1.24 -0.07 -8.93
CA VAL A 171 -0.98 0.01 -7.49
C VAL A 171 -0.40 1.38 -7.14
N SER A 172 0.59 1.85 -7.89
CA SER A 172 1.21 3.16 -7.70
C SER A 172 0.18 4.28 -7.79
N ARG A 173 -0.72 4.23 -8.78
CA ARG A 173 -1.79 5.21 -8.95
C ARG A 173 -2.77 5.22 -7.78
N VAL A 174 -3.24 4.05 -7.32
CA VAL A 174 -4.16 3.96 -6.18
C VAL A 174 -3.51 4.51 -4.91
N PHE A 175 -2.29 4.09 -4.59
CA PHE A 175 -1.61 4.54 -3.38
C PHE A 175 -1.19 6.01 -3.44
N SER A 176 -0.89 6.56 -4.63
CA SER A 176 -0.66 8.01 -4.76
C SER A 176 -1.90 8.84 -4.42
N LYS A 177 -3.10 8.35 -4.77
CA LYS A 177 -4.36 9.02 -4.42
C LYS A 177 -4.61 8.98 -2.91
N LEU A 178 -4.28 7.86 -2.26
CA LEU A 178 -4.35 7.71 -0.82
C LEU A 178 -3.37 8.64 -0.10
N ASP A 179 -2.13 8.75 -0.59
CA ASP A 179 -1.12 9.65 -0.03
C ASP A 179 -1.58 11.12 -0.08
N TYR A 180 -2.06 11.60 -1.23
CA TYR A 180 -2.64 12.94 -1.35
C TYR A 180 -3.87 13.16 -0.46
N SER A 181 -4.74 12.15 -0.35
CA SER A 181 -5.90 12.19 0.56
C SER A 181 -5.47 12.26 2.03
N GLY A 182 -4.35 11.61 2.37
CA GLY A 182 -3.73 11.66 3.69
C GLY A 182 -3.43 13.08 4.15
N ILE A 183 -2.87 13.91 3.25
CA ILE A 183 -2.57 15.33 3.54
C ILE A 183 -3.85 16.07 3.93
N ALA A 184 -4.96 15.86 3.21
CA ALA A 184 -6.25 16.48 3.53
C ALA A 184 -6.78 16.02 4.90
N PHE A 185 -6.65 14.73 5.25
CA PHE A 185 -7.03 14.23 6.58
C PHE A 185 -6.22 14.87 7.70
N LEU A 186 -4.90 15.02 7.52
CA LEU A 186 -4.04 15.69 8.50
C LEU A 186 -4.43 17.17 8.66
N ILE A 187 -4.68 17.88 7.56
CA ILE A 187 -5.14 19.27 7.60
C ILE A 187 -6.45 19.33 8.39
N MET A 188 -7.51 18.63 7.97
CA MET A 188 -8.80 18.65 8.65
C MET A 188 -8.66 18.31 10.15
N GLY A 189 -7.93 17.23 10.48
CA GLY A 189 -7.71 16.81 11.86
C GLY A 189 -6.97 17.84 12.71
N SER A 190 -6.02 18.58 12.13
CA SER A 190 -5.26 19.63 12.84
C SER A 190 -6.12 20.85 13.23
N PHE A 191 -7.12 21.19 12.42
CA PHE A 191 -8.01 22.32 12.69
C PHE A 191 -9.03 22.02 13.80
N VAL A 192 -9.39 20.75 14.04
CA VAL A 192 -10.38 20.36 15.06
C VAL A 192 -10.01 20.86 16.47
N PRO A 193 -8.86 20.48 17.07
CA PRO A 193 -8.50 20.95 18.40
C PRO A 193 -8.19 22.46 18.41
N TRP A 194 -7.57 22.99 17.35
CA TRP A 194 -7.24 24.42 17.28
C TRP A 194 -8.50 25.30 17.31
N LEU A 195 -9.52 24.98 16.51
CA LEU A 195 -10.79 25.71 16.51
C LEU A 195 -11.56 25.50 17.83
N TYR A 196 -11.54 24.29 18.40
CA TYR A 196 -12.16 24.00 19.68
C TYR A 196 -11.64 24.92 20.80
N TYR A 197 -10.31 25.07 20.93
CA TYR A 197 -9.73 25.93 21.95
C TYR A 197 -9.80 27.43 21.59
N SER A 198 -9.68 27.79 20.32
CA SER A 198 -9.76 29.20 19.88
C SER A 198 -11.15 29.80 20.08
N PHE A 199 -12.19 29.00 19.84
CA PHE A 199 -13.58 29.42 19.95
C PHE A 199 -14.29 28.74 21.13
N TYR A 200 -13.56 28.45 22.21
CA TYR A 200 -14.08 27.73 23.37
C TYR A 200 -15.34 28.38 23.97
N CYS A 201 -15.40 29.70 24.00
CA CYS A 201 -16.54 30.47 24.52
C CYS A 201 -17.61 30.79 23.46
N SER A 202 -17.36 30.48 22.19
CA SER A 202 -18.19 30.90 21.04
C SER A 202 -18.48 29.70 20.12
N PRO A 203 -19.49 28.88 20.42
CA PRO A 203 -19.72 27.62 19.69
C PRO A 203 -20.19 27.81 18.25
N GLN A 204 -20.91 28.90 17.96
CA GLN A 204 -21.40 29.22 16.61
C GLN A 204 -20.27 29.35 15.57
N PRO A 205 -19.27 30.26 15.75
CA PRO A 205 -18.15 30.34 14.82
C PRO A 205 -17.33 29.05 14.76
N CYS A 206 -17.12 28.36 15.90
CA CYS A 206 -16.43 27.07 15.92
C CYS A 206 -17.07 26.06 14.94
N PHE A 207 -18.39 25.89 15.00
CA PHE A 207 -19.11 24.96 14.12
C PHE A 207 -19.04 25.38 12.65
N ILE A 208 -19.19 26.68 12.36
CA ILE A 208 -19.11 27.20 10.99
C ILE A 208 -17.73 26.90 10.38
N TYR A 209 -16.64 27.21 11.09
CA TYR A 209 -15.28 26.96 10.59
C TYR A 209 -14.97 25.47 10.45
N LEU A 210 -15.50 24.62 11.36
CA LEU A 210 -15.41 23.16 11.23
C LEU A 210 -16.13 22.66 9.97
N MET A 211 -17.31 23.19 9.65
CA MET A 211 -18.02 22.81 8.41
C MET A 211 -17.25 23.26 7.17
N VAL A 212 -16.69 24.48 7.18
CA VAL A 212 -15.89 24.99 6.06
C VAL A 212 -14.65 24.12 5.82
N ILE A 213 -13.88 23.77 6.86
CA ILE A 213 -12.68 22.94 6.68
C ILE A 213 -13.02 21.53 6.20
N CYS A 214 -14.14 20.95 6.66
CA CYS A 214 -14.61 19.65 6.16
C CYS A 214 -15.00 19.72 4.69
N VAL A 215 -15.73 20.75 4.25
CA VAL A 215 -16.12 20.92 2.84
C VAL A 215 -14.87 21.09 1.97
N LEU A 216 -13.95 21.97 2.35
CA LEU A 216 -12.69 22.18 1.62
C LEU A 216 -11.83 20.92 1.56
N GLY A 217 -11.71 20.20 2.69
CA GLY A 217 -10.95 18.95 2.75
C GLY A 217 -11.56 17.84 1.88
N ILE A 218 -12.89 17.70 1.86
CA ILE A 218 -13.57 16.74 0.98
C ILE A 218 -13.39 17.13 -0.50
N SER A 219 -13.45 18.42 -0.82
CA SER A 219 -13.13 18.90 -2.17
C SER A 219 -11.71 18.52 -2.58
N CYS A 220 -10.71 18.72 -1.72
CA CYS A 220 -9.34 18.28 -1.98
C CYS A 220 -9.20 16.78 -2.18
N ILE A 221 -9.87 15.97 -1.34
CA ILE A 221 -9.85 14.51 -1.51
C ILE A 221 -10.42 14.14 -2.88
N THR A 222 -11.52 14.78 -3.27
CA THR A 222 -12.18 14.54 -4.57
C THR A 222 -11.26 14.91 -5.73
N VAL A 223 -10.62 16.08 -5.69
CA VAL A 223 -9.65 16.52 -6.70
C VAL A 223 -8.45 15.57 -6.75
N SER A 224 -7.97 15.12 -5.58
CA SER A 224 -6.86 14.16 -5.47
C SER A 224 -7.17 12.80 -6.10
N GLN A 225 -8.46 12.45 -6.28
CA GLN A 225 -8.84 11.20 -6.98
C GLN A 225 -8.71 11.31 -8.50
N TRP A 226 -8.51 12.50 -9.06
CA TRP A 226 -8.43 12.71 -10.50
C TRP A 226 -7.09 12.20 -11.04
N ASP A 227 -7.11 11.29 -12.01
CA ASP A 227 -5.90 10.65 -12.55
C ASP A 227 -4.87 11.63 -13.14
N ARG A 228 -5.31 12.78 -13.66
CA ARG A 228 -4.42 13.83 -14.17
C ARG A 228 -3.65 14.54 -13.07
N PHE A 229 -4.18 14.56 -11.86
CA PHE A 229 -3.58 15.26 -10.72
C PHE A 229 -2.26 14.62 -10.27
N ALA A 230 -2.10 13.32 -10.50
CA ALA A 230 -0.89 12.57 -10.15
C ALA A 230 0.30 12.83 -11.08
N THR A 231 0.09 13.44 -12.26
CA THR A 231 1.19 13.59 -13.22
C THR A 231 2.19 14.69 -12.79
N PRO A 232 3.46 14.63 -13.23
CA PRO A 232 4.49 15.59 -12.81
C PRO A 232 4.16 17.05 -13.14
N GLN A 233 3.41 17.31 -14.23
CA GLN A 233 3.04 18.65 -14.68
C GLN A 233 2.15 19.40 -13.67
N TYR A 234 1.41 18.66 -12.82
CA TYR A 234 0.52 19.24 -11.82
C TYR A 234 1.17 19.44 -10.45
N ARG A 235 2.49 19.19 -10.29
CA ARG A 235 3.19 19.33 -8.99
C ARG A 235 2.97 20.70 -8.33
N GLY A 236 2.99 21.78 -9.12
CA GLY A 236 2.71 23.13 -8.63
C GLY A 236 1.23 23.35 -8.24
N VAL A 237 0.29 22.73 -8.96
CA VAL A 237 -1.15 22.80 -8.65
C VAL A 237 -1.45 22.08 -7.33
N ARG A 238 -0.84 20.91 -7.10
CA ARG A 238 -0.97 20.17 -5.83
C ARG A 238 -0.51 21.01 -4.64
N ALA A 239 0.68 21.61 -4.73
CA ALA A 239 1.22 22.46 -3.67
C ALA A 239 0.32 23.70 -3.43
N GLY A 240 -0.13 24.34 -4.50
CA GLY A 240 -1.01 25.51 -4.42
C GLY A 240 -2.32 25.22 -3.70
N GLU A 241 -2.98 24.10 -3.99
CA GLU A 241 -4.28 23.76 -3.42
C GLU A 241 -4.23 23.60 -1.89
N PHE A 242 -3.28 22.83 -1.37
CA PHE A 242 -3.12 22.65 0.08
C PHE A 242 -2.71 23.94 0.79
N ILE A 243 -1.83 24.74 0.17
CA ILE A 243 -1.42 26.05 0.72
C ILE A 243 -2.61 27.02 0.77
N ILE A 244 -3.43 27.06 -0.29
CA ILE A 244 -4.61 27.92 -0.36
C ILE A 244 -5.59 27.59 0.75
N ILE A 245 -5.84 26.30 1.05
CA ILE A 245 -6.71 25.94 2.17
C ILE A 245 -6.18 26.48 3.49
N ILE A 246 -4.89 26.30 3.76
CA ILE A 246 -4.27 26.78 4.99
C ILE A 246 -4.40 28.31 5.07
N ILE A 247 -4.07 29.02 4.00
CA ILE A 247 -4.14 30.49 3.96
C ILE A 247 -5.58 30.97 4.12
N VAL A 248 -6.54 30.37 3.42
CA VAL A 248 -7.95 30.75 3.52
C VAL A 248 -8.41 30.59 4.95
N VAL A 249 -8.17 29.45 5.60
CA VAL A 249 -8.68 29.25 6.95
C VAL A 249 -7.97 30.16 7.96
N VAL A 250 -6.66 30.30 7.89
CA VAL A 250 -5.90 31.20 8.77
C VAL A 250 -6.33 32.65 8.58
N PHE A 251 -6.45 33.10 7.33
CA PHE A 251 -6.88 34.45 7.00
C PHE A 251 -8.29 34.73 7.53
N PHE A 252 -9.24 33.83 7.29
CA PHE A 252 -10.63 34.02 7.74
C PHE A 252 -10.79 33.93 9.26
N VAL A 253 -9.94 33.17 9.97
CA VAL A 253 -9.98 33.12 11.44
C VAL A 253 -9.36 34.39 12.05
N PHE A 254 -8.24 34.85 11.52
CA PHE A 254 -7.56 36.04 12.05
C PHE A 254 -8.27 37.35 11.69
N PHE A 255 -8.71 37.53 10.44
CA PHE A 255 -9.22 38.84 9.98
C PHE A 255 -10.72 39.05 10.19
N CYS A 256 -11.50 38.01 10.47
CA CYS A 256 -12.93 38.16 10.74
C CYS A 256 -13.28 38.21 12.24
N PHE A 257 -12.33 37.91 13.14
CA PHE A 257 -12.61 37.79 14.57
C PHE A 257 -11.60 38.47 15.51
N PHE A 258 -10.38 38.81 15.04
CA PHE A 258 -9.44 39.69 15.74
C PHE A 258 -9.34 41.04 15.03
#